data_AF-A0A318B3I2-F1
#
_entry.id   AF-A0A318B3I2-F1
#
_cell.length_a   1.000
_cell.length_b   1.000
_cell.length_c   1.000
_cell.angle_alpha   90.00
_cell.angle_beta   90.00
_cell.angle_gamma   90.00
#
_symmetry.space_group_name_H-M   'P 1'
#
loop_
_entity.id
_entity.type
_entity.pdbx_description
1 polymer ?
#
loop_
_entity_poly.entity_id
_entity_poly.type
_entity_poly.pdbx_seq_one_letter_code
_entity_poly.pdbx_strand_id
1 'polypeptide(L)'
;MAFSIRGVIEALPVMPLHSMAGSWLRAVELLLSTQTPDERAAAELMIRLMHEEWDRRRAAPREGDLAEHWPVEAKDRPGSPMSAHGYHVGRRSDLPTVTRHDILRRCVEEPLMPAFPPEALAEWGAPHSVMRLKAVLDLIDNQIRSNFTQADKQTAVREWRADLRFLHGLYGDRAGVRWPAMEDRQVRFVG
;
A
#
# COMPACT_ATOMS: atom_id res chain seq x y z
N MET A 1 -13.88 8.33 18.51
CA MET A 1 -12.91 7.71 19.43
C MET A 1 -11.54 8.27 19.10
N ALA A 2 -10.82 8.83 20.08
CA ALA A 2 -9.47 9.33 19.87
C ALA A 2 -8.53 8.15 19.60
N PHE A 3 -7.76 8.22 18.51
CA PHE A 3 -6.71 7.25 18.19
C PHE A 3 -5.56 7.40 19.20
N SER A 4 -5.46 6.47 20.15
CA SER A 4 -4.37 6.46 21.14
C SER A 4 -3.16 5.70 20.60
N ILE A 5 -2.12 6.44 20.19
CA ILE A 5 -0.86 5.87 19.69
C ILE A 5 -0.25 4.92 20.73
N ARG A 6 -0.23 5.33 22.00
CA ARG A 6 0.29 4.50 23.10
C ARG A 6 -0.46 3.18 23.23
N GLY A 7 -1.80 3.22 23.19
CA GLY A 7 -2.61 2.01 23.30
C GLY A 7 -2.38 1.05 22.13
N VAL A 8 -2.15 1.57 20.92
CA VAL A 8 -1.80 0.73 19.77
C VAL A 8 -0.42 0.10 19.96
N ILE A 9 0.58 0.87 20.39
CA ILE A 9 1.95 0.37 20.62
C ILE A 9 1.94 -0.79 21.63
N GLU A 10 1.25 -0.62 22.76
CA GLU A 10 1.14 -1.66 23.80
C GLU A 10 0.41 -2.92 23.29
N ALA A 11 -0.52 -2.76 22.34
CA ALA A 11 -1.27 -3.85 21.75
C ALA A 11 -0.56 -4.55 20.57
N LEU A 12 0.48 -3.96 19.97
CA LEU A 12 1.15 -4.50 18.76
C LEU A 12 1.48 -6.01 18.87
N PRO A 13 2.04 -6.52 19.99
CA PRO A 13 2.41 -7.93 20.07
C PRO A 13 1.24 -8.90 20.01
N VAL A 14 0.00 -8.47 20.25
CA VAL A 14 -1.19 -9.34 20.24
C VAL A 14 -2.23 -8.90 19.21
N MET A 15 -2.04 -7.75 18.58
CA MET A 15 -2.95 -7.19 17.57
C MET A 15 -2.95 -8.05 16.30
N PRO A 16 -4.11 -8.48 15.79
CA PRO A 16 -4.20 -9.14 14.48
C PRO A 16 -3.67 -8.25 13.34
N LEU A 17 -3.03 -8.81 12.31
CA LEU A 17 -2.44 -8.01 11.22
C LEU A 17 -3.46 -7.12 10.49
N HIS A 18 -4.71 -7.55 10.30
CA HIS A 18 -5.75 -6.71 9.71
C HIS A 18 -6.05 -5.45 10.54
N SER A 19 -6.01 -5.55 11.87
CA SER A 19 -6.18 -4.41 12.77
C SER A 19 -4.94 -3.50 12.77
N MET A 20 -3.76 -4.10 12.60
CA MET A 20 -2.50 -3.39 12.44
C MET A 20 -2.46 -2.59 11.14
N ALA A 21 -2.99 -3.14 10.04
CA ALA A 21 -3.11 -2.46 8.75
C ALA A 21 -3.89 -1.15 8.86
N GLY A 22 -5.07 -1.19 9.48
CA GLY A 22 -5.87 0.03 9.70
C GLY A 22 -5.17 1.03 10.62
N SER A 23 -4.41 0.56 11.61
CA SER A 23 -3.65 1.43 12.51
C SER A 23 -2.43 2.06 11.82
N TRP A 24 -1.76 1.32 10.94
CA TRP A 24 -0.66 1.79 10.11
C TRP A 24 -1.14 2.89 9.16
N LEU A 25 -2.27 2.68 8.48
CA LEU A 25 -2.84 3.67 7.56
C LEU A 25 -3.16 4.98 8.28
N ARG A 26 -3.77 4.90 9.47
CA ARG A 26 -4.03 6.09 10.31
C ARG A 26 -2.76 6.81 10.74
N ALA A 27 -1.69 6.08 11.04
CA ALA A 27 -0.40 6.68 11.37
C ALA A 27 0.20 7.41 10.16
N VAL A 28 0.09 6.84 8.96
CA VAL A 28 0.49 7.50 7.71
C VAL A 28 -0.34 8.76 7.46
N GLU A 29 -1.66 8.69 7.59
CA GLU A 29 -2.54 9.85 7.44
C GLU A 29 -2.24 10.95 8.47
N LEU A 30 -1.98 10.57 9.73
CA LEU A 30 -1.57 11.50 10.77
C LEU A 30 -0.24 12.18 10.41
N LEU A 31 0.75 11.42 9.94
CA LEU A 31 2.05 11.94 9.54
C LEU A 31 1.95 12.97 8.40
N LEU A 32 1.04 12.74 7.46
CA LEU A 32 0.83 13.61 6.30
C LEU A 32 -0.02 14.85 6.62
N SER A 33 -0.91 14.77 7.60
CA SER A 33 -1.85 15.84 7.94
C SER A 33 -1.44 16.71 9.13
N THR A 34 -0.63 16.18 10.04
CA THR A 34 -0.24 16.92 11.25
C THR A 34 0.75 18.04 10.96
N GLN A 35 0.54 19.16 11.67
CA GLN A 35 1.46 20.29 11.73
C GLN A 35 2.28 20.31 13.02
N THR A 36 1.97 19.43 13.98
CA THR A 36 2.63 19.43 15.29
C THR A 36 3.85 18.49 15.27
N PRO A 37 5.01 18.92 15.79
CA PRO A 37 6.19 18.04 15.87
C PRO A 37 5.95 16.80 16.71
N ASP A 38 5.16 16.90 17.78
CA ASP A 38 4.90 15.78 18.70
C ASP A 38 4.04 14.69 18.07
N GLU A 39 2.96 15.05 17.37
CA GLU A 39 2.13 14.05 16.67
C GLU A 39 2.90 13.42 15.50
N ARG A 40 3.74 14.20 14.81
CA ARG A 40 4.64 13.70 13.77
C ARG A 40 5.60 12.65 14.34
N ALA A 41 6.30 12.98 15.43
CA ALA A 41 7.24 12.06 16.08
C ALA A 41 6.52 10.80 16.59
N ALA A 42 5.30 10.94 17.11
CA ALA A 42 4.50 9.81 17.58
C ALA A 42 4.04 8.90 16.42
N ALA A 43 3.63 9.47 15.28
CA ALA A 43 3.28 8.71 14.08
C ALA A 43 4.49 7.96 13.49
N GLU A 44 5.65 8.63 13.42
CA GLU A 44 6.91 8.01 12.99
C GLU A 44 7.34 6.86 13.91
N LEU A 45 7.26 7.07 15.23
CA LEU A 45 7.54 6.03 16.21
C LEU A 45 6.62 4.82 16.02
N MET A 46 5.32 5.07 15.82
CA MET A 46 4.33 4.02 15.63
C MET A 46 4.60 3.19 14.37
N ILE A 47 4.90 3.85 13.24
CA ILE A 47 5.25 3.17 11.98
C ILE A 47 6.50 2.31 12.17
N ARG A 48 7.55 2.86 12.82
CA ARG A 48 8.79 2.12 13.10
C ARG A 48 8.53 0.87 13.93
N LEU A 49 7.77 0.98 15.02
CA LEU A 49 7.46 -0.16 15.89
C LEU A 49 6.59 -1.22 15.18
N MET A 50 5.71 -0.80 14.25
CA MET A 50 4.99 -1.72 13.39
C MET A 50 5.93 -2.49 12.45
N HIS A 51 6.93 -1.83 11.88
CA HIS A 51 7.92 -2.52 11.04
C HIS A 51 8.74 -3.55 11.83
N GLU A 52 9.16 -3.21 13.05
CA GLU A 52 9.84 -4.15 13.95
C GLU A 52 8.95 -5.36 14.28
N GLU A 53 7.67 -5.11 14.54
CA GLU A 53 6.69 -6.16 14.78
C GLU A 53 6.42 -7.01 13.53
N TRP A 54 6.46 -6.42 12.34
CA TRP A 54 6.39 -7.14 11.08
C TRP A 54 7.60 -8.04 10.86
N ASP A 55 8.80 -7.58 11.17
CA ASP A 55 10.02 -8.40 11.13
C ASP A 55 9.93 -9.57 12.11
N ARG A 56 9.45 -9.33 13.33
CA ARG A 56 9.23 -10.39 14.33
C ARG A 56 8.25 -11.45 13.82
N ARG A 57 7.15 -11.03 13.19
CA ARG A 57 6.14 -11.96 12.61
C ARG A 57 6.62 -12.68 11.36
N ARG A 58 7.50 -12.07 10.56
CA ARG A 58 8.19 -12.79 9.47
C ARG A 58 9.03 -13.95 10.01
N ALA A 59 9.75 -13.72 11.10
CA ALA A 59 10.61 -14.73 11.71
C ALA A 59 9.82 -15.83 12.46
N ALA A 60 8.65 -15.47 13.01
CA ALA A 60 7.75 -16.40 13.71
C ALA A 60 6.28 -16.13 13.31
N PRO A 61 5.85 -16.65 12.14
CA PRO A 61 4.48 -16.45 11.64
C PRO A 61 3.44 -17.00 12.61
N ARG A 62 2.31 -16.32 12.71
CA ARG A 62 1.17 -16.77 13.52
C ARG A 62 0.04 -17.25 12.66
N GLU A 63 -0.74 -18.17 13.21
CA GLU A 63 -2.04 -18.50 12.67
C GLU A 63 -2.92 -17.24 12.64
N GLY A 64 -3.59 -16.99 11.50
CA GLY A 64 -4.44 -15.81 11.32
C GLY A 64 -3.76 -14.54 10.78
N ASP A 65 -2.42 -14.52 10.66
CA ASP A 65 -1.71 -13.35 10.11
C ASP A 65 -1.89 -13.21 8.59
N LEU A 66 -1.96 -14.33 7.87
CA LEU A 66 -2.15 -14.32 6.41
C LEU A 66 -3.50 -13.70 6.02
N ALA A 67 -3.49 -12.92 4.94
CA ALA A 67 -4.64 -12.22 4.39
C ALA A 67 -5.85 -13.16 4.15
N GLU A 68 -5.60 -14.41 3.76
CA GLU A 68 -6.63 -15.45 3.58
C GLU A 68 -7.38 -15.83 4.86
N HIS A 69 -6.88 -15.43 6.03
CA HIS A 69 -7.54 -15.61 7.33
C HIS A 69 -8.19 -14.32 7.83
N TRP A 70 -8.04 -13.21 7.12
CA TRP A 70 -8.68 -11.96 7.51
C TRP A 70 -10.21 -12.08 7.39
N PRO A 71 -11.00 -11.48 8.30
CA PRO A 71 -12.47 -11.59 8.29
C PRO A 71 -13.07 -11.22 6.93
N VAL A 72 -14.12 -11.91 6.49
CA VAL A 72 -14.79 -11.64 5.20
C VAL A 72 -15.48 -10.27 5.23
N GLU A 73 -15.93 -9.85 6.41
CA GLU A 73 -16.54 -8.54 6.68
C GLU A 73 -15.52 -7.43 6.87
N ALA A 74 -14.22 -7.76 6.99
CA ALA A 74 -13.16 -6.78 6.80
C ALA A 74 -13.15 -6.45 5.30
N LYS A 75 -14.05 -5.54 4.90
CA LYS A 75 -14.23 -5.04 3.54
C LYS A 75 -12.87 -4.85 2.89
N ASP A 76 -12.48 -5.79 2.03
CA ASP A 76 -11.17 -5.83 1.35
C ASP A 76 -10.12 -6.66 2.10
N ARG A 77 -10.34 -7.99 2.17
CA ARG A 77 -9.23 -8.95 2.21
C ARG A 77 -8.22 -8.54 1.12
N PRO A 78 -6.97 -8.19 1.49
CA PRO A 78 -6.05 -7.61 0.54
C PRO A 78 -5.62 -8.67 -0.49
N GLY A 79 -5.76 -8.34 -1.77
CA GLY A 79 -5.30 -9.20 -2.87
C GLY A 79 -3.82 -8.98 -3.22
N SER A 80 -3.16 -8.02 -2.59
CA SER A 80 -1.76 -7.67 -2.82
C SER A 80 -1.14 -6.98 -1.60
N PRO A 81 0.19 -6.99 -1.46
CA PRO A 81 0.89 -6.16 -0.49
C PRO A 81 0.49 -4.68 -0.53
N MET A 82 0.24 -4.10 -1.70
CA MET A 82 -0.24 -2.71 -1.81
C MET A 82 -1.61 -2.52 -1.13
N SER A 83 -2.58 -3.39 -1.42
CA SER A 83 -3.90 -3.33 -0.76
C SER A 83 -3.83 -3.64 0.74
N ALA A 84 -2.86 -4.41 1.22
CA ALA A 84 -2.66 -4.63 2.65
C ALA A 84 -2.17 -3.37 3.38
N HIS A 85 -1.51 -2.46 2.66
CA HIS A 85 -1.21 -1.09 3.13
C HIS A 85 -2.37 -0.12 2.86
N GLY A 86 -3.55 -0.63 2.49
CA GLY A 86 -4.74 0.17 2.25
C GLY A 86 -4.79 0.85 0.88
N TYR A 87 -3.82 0.66 -0.02
CA TYR A 87 -3.86 1.28 -1.35
C TYR A 87 -5.07 0.83 -2.16
N HIS A 88 -5.87 1.80 -2.60
CA HIS A 88 -6.98 1.60 -3.53
C HIS A 88 -7.29 2.90 -4.28
N VAL A 89 -8.04 2.81 -5.39
CA VAL A 89 -8.37 3.93 -6.28
C VAL A 89 -9.82 3.78 -6.80
N GLY A 90 -10.30 4.81 -7.49
CA GLY A 90 -11.57 4.86 -8.18
C GLY A 90 -12.68 5.50 -7.36
N ARG A 91 -13.91 5.44 -7.87
CA ARG A 91 -15.07 6.18 -7.32
C ARG A 91 -15.42 5.86 -5.87
N ARG A 92 -14.97 4.73 -5.35
CA ARG A 92 -15.21 4.29 -3.97
C ARG A 92 -14.04 4.57 -3.05
N SER A 93 -12.93 5.09 -3.58
CA SER A 93 -11.77 5.41 -2.76
C SER A 93 -12.01 6.72 -2.02
N ASP A 94 -11.75 6.68 -0.72
CA ASP A 94 -11.70 7.83 0.17
C ASP A 94 -10.26 8.33 0.39
N LEU A 95 -9.26 7.68 -0.22
CA LEU A 95 -7.86 8.05 -0.05
C LEU A 95 -7.50 9.33 -0.81
N PRO A 96 -6.98 10.35 -0.10
CA PRO A 96 -6.36 11.49 -0.76
C PRO A 96 -5.18 11.07 -1.64
N THR A 97 -4.96 11.79 -2.75
CA THR A 97 -3.82 11.56 -3.65
C THR A 97 -2.47 11.53 -2.91
N VAL A 98 -2.28 12.43 -1.94
CA VAL A 98 -1.05 12.48 -1.13
C VAL A 98 -0.84 11.20 -0.33
N THR A 99 -1.90 10.65 0.26
CA THR A 99 -1.85 9.39 1.01
C THR A 99 -1.57 8.21 0.09
N ARG A 100 -2.24 8.13 -1.06
CA ARG A 100 -1.96 7.11 -2.10
C ARG A 100 -0.50 7.12 -2.54
N HIS A 101 0.03 8.31 -2.84
CA HIS A 101 1.43 8.48 -3.24
C HIS A 101 2.40 8.05 -2.13
N ASP A 102 2.13 8.39 -0.86
CA ASP A 102 2.98 7.95 0.24
C ASP A 102 2.92 6.43 0.45
N ILE A 103 1.73 5.82 0.36
CA ILE A 103 1.59 4.35 0.43
C ILE A 103 2.42 3.68 -0.68
N LEU A 104 2.36 4.19 -1.92
CA LEU A 104 3.13 3.66 -3.03
C LEU A 104 4.64 3.79 -2.81
N ARG A 105 5.09 4.96 -2.32
CA ARG A 105 6.49 5.18 -1.95
C ARG A 105 6.93 4.17 -0.90
N ARG A 106 6.17 4.00 0.18
CA ARG A 106 6.46 3.03 1.24
C ARG A 106 6.45 1.58 0.75
N CYS A 107 5.54 1.21 -0.14
CA CYS A 107 5.56 -0.11 -0.76
C CYS A 107 6.87 -0.36 -1.54
N VAL A 108 7.49 0.67 -2.10
CA VAL A 108 8.80 0.57 -2.76
C VAL A 108 9.97 0.56 -1.77
N GLU A 109 9.90 1.39 -0.74
CA GLU A 109 11.05 1.74 0.10
C GLU A 109 11.11 1.01 1.43
N GLU A 110 9.99 0.47 1.92
CA GLU A 110 9.87 -0.03 3.28
C GLU A 110 9.58 -1.55 3.30
N PRO A 111 9.76 -2.22 4.45
CA PRO A 111 9.34 -3.61 4.61
C PRO A 111 7.83 -3.75 4.37
N LEU A 112 7.40 -4.77 3.65
CA LEU A 112 5.97 -5.02 3.44
C LEU A 112 5.37 -5.69 4.68
N MET A 113 4.09 -5.44 4.95
CA MET A 113 3.34 -6.21 5.93
C MET A 113 3.41 -7.73 5.64
N PRO A 114 3.63 -8.59 6.66
CA PRO A 114 3.69 -10.04 6.50
C PRO A 114 2.28 -10.67 6.40
N ALA A 115 1.41 -10.06 5.60
CA ALA A 115 0.05 -10.51 5.35
C ALA A 115 -0.03 -11.57 4.23
N PHE A 116 1.10 -11.97 3.65
CA PHE A 116 1.18 -12.93 2.55
C PHE A 116 2.27 -13.96 2.84
N PRO A 117 2.20 -15.15 2.23
CA PRO A 117 3.24 -16.16 2.36
C PRO A 117 4.64 -15.60 2.02
N PRO A 118 5.71 -16.06 2.70
CA PRO A 118 7.07 -15.57 2.48
C PRO A 118 7.52 -15.60 1.01
N GLU A 119 7.15 -16.64 0.28
CA GLU A 119 7.43 -16.80 -1.14
C GLU A 119 6.78 -15.71 -1.99
N ALA A 120 5.52 -15.35 -1.71
CA ALA A 120 4.81 -14.28 -2.39
C ALA A 120 5.43 -12.91 -2.09
N LEU A 121 5.89 -12.69 -0.85
CA LEU A 121 6.61 -11.46 -0.50
C LEU A 121 8.02 -11.40 -1.11
N ALA A 122 8.67 -12.55 -1.30
CA ALA A 122 9.98 -12.63 -1.95
C ALA A 122 9.92 -12.21 -3.42
N GLU A 123 8.82 -12.50 -4.13
CA GLU A 123 8.59 -12.04 -5.51
C GLU A 123 8.50 -10.51 -5.62
N TRP A 124 8.06 -9.84 -4.54
CA TRP A 124 8.08 -8.38 -4.46
C TRP A 124 9.47 -7.82 -4.19
N GLY A 125 10.45 -8.64 -3.81
CA GLY A 125 11.82 -8.23 -3.59
C GLY A 125 12.07 -7.36 -2.38
N ALA A 126 13.34 -7.08 -2.14
CA ALA A 126 13.80 -6.30 -0.99
C ALA A 126 13.37 -4.82 -1.09
N PRO A 127 13.22 -4.12 0.03
CA PRO A 127 12.99 -2.67 0.04
C PRO A 127 14.05 -1.92 -0.80
N HIS A 128 13.63 -0.85 -1.45
CA HIS A 128 14.42 -0.03 -2.41
C HIS A 128 14.94 -0.78 -3.64
N SER A 129 14.68 -2.06 -3.83
CA SER A 129 15.20 -2.79 -4.99
C SER A 129 14.48 -2.44 -6.29
N VAL A 130 15.17 -2.63 -7.42
CA VAL A 130 14.56 -2.56 -8.76
C VAL A 130 13.40 -3.58 -8.88
N MET A 131 13.55 -4.75 -8.27
CA MET A 131 12.52 -5.78 -8.25
C MET A 131 11.24 -5.31 -7.55
N ARG A 132 11.38 -4.58 -6.43
CA ARG A 132 10.23 -3.99 -5.72
C ARG A 132 9.51 -2.94 -6.52
N LEU A 133 10.26 -2.03 -7.14
CA LEU A 133 9.67 -1.04 -8.03
C LEU A 133 8.94 -1.73 -9.19
N LYS A 134 9.56 -2.75 -9.82
CA LYS A 134 8.92 -3.53 -10.88
C LYS A 134 7.62 -4.19 -10.41
N ALA A 135 7.60 -4.83 -9.23
CA ALA A 135 6.39 -5.47 -8.70
C ALA A 135 5.22 -4.47 -8.53
N VAL A 136 5.51 -3.27 -8.01
CA VAL A 136 4.51 -2.19 -7.89
C VAL A 136 4.01 -1.75 -9.26
N LEU A 137 4.92 -1.51 -10.23
CA LEU A 137 4.56 -1.07 -11.57
C LEU A 137 3.75 -2.12 -12.34
N ASP A 138 4.17 -3.39 -12.27
CA ASP A 138 3.49 -4.51 -12.93
C ASP A 138 2.08 -4.71 -12.35
N LEU A 139 1.90 -4.53 -11.04
CA LEU A 139 0.57 -4.58 -10.43
C LEU A 139 -0.33 -3.46 -10.96
N ILE A 140 0.15 -2.20 -10.99
CA ILE A 140 -0.63 -1.07 -11.50
C ILE A 140 -0.95 -1.22 -12.99
N ASP A 141 0.03 -1.64 -13.81
CA ASP A 141 -0.19 -1.87 -15.25
C ASP A 141 -1.24 -2.96 -15.50
N ASN A 142 -1.16 -4.07 -14.76
CA ASN A 142 -2.17 -5.12 -14.81
C ASN A 142 -3.56 -4.57 -14.50
N GLN A 143 -3.70 -3.76 -13.44
CA GLN A 143 -4.97 -3.14 -13.10
C GLN A 143 -5.49 -2.19 -14.18
N ILE A 144 -4.62 -1.37 -14.78
CA ILE A 144 -5.00 -0.51 -15.91
C ILE A 144 -5.49 -1.37 -17.09
N ARG A 145 -4.72 -2.36 -17.52
CA ARG A 145 -5.06 -3.19 -18.70
C ARG A 145 -6.37 -3.94 -18.51
N SER A 146 -6.60 -4.53 -17.34
CA SER A 146 -7.82 -5.29 -17.04
C SER A 146 -9.09 -4.44 -16.98
N ASN A 147 -8.95 -3.13 -16.71
CA ASN A 147 -10.08 -2.24 -16.49
C ASN A 147 -10.22 -1.13 -17.54
N PHE A 148 -9.32 -1.07 -18.53
CA PHE A 148 -9.22 0.03 -19.49
C PHE A 148 -10.51 0.24 -20.31
N THR A 149 -11.20 -0.84 -20.65
CA THR A 149 -12.45 -0.81 -21.45
C THR A 149 -13.72 -0.75 -20.61
N GLN A 150 -13.60 -0.71 -19.27
CA GLN A 150 -14.76 -0.71 -18.37
C GLN A 150 -15.17 0.73 -18.05
N ALA A 151 -16.39 1.12 -18.43
CA ALA A 151 -16.87 2.49 -18.29
C ALA A 151 -16.94 2.98 -16.83
N ASP A 152 -17.29 2.10 -15.89
CA ASP A 152 -17.36 2.39 -14.45
C ASP A 152 -15.96 2.49 -13.80
N LYS A 153 -14.92 1.96 -14.45
CA LYS A 153 -13.53 1.97 -13.94
C LYS A 153 -12.67 3.10 -14.47
N GLN A 154 -13.20 3.97 -15.34
CA GLN A 154 -12.40 5.05 -15.95
C GLN A 154 -11.77 6.00 -14.92
N THR A 155 -12.43 6.21 -13.77
CA THR A 155 -11.84 6.99 -12.67
C THR A 155 -10.60 6.29 -12.10
N ALA A 156 -10.69 4.99 -11.80
CA ALA A 156 -9.58 4.20 -11.29
C ALA A 156 -8.41 4.17 -12.29
N VAL A 157 -8.70 3.99 -13.58
CA VAL A 157 -7.68 4.01 -14.65
C VAL A 157 -6.90 5.33 -14.69
N ARG A 158 -7.60 6.47 -14.59
CA ARG A 158 -6.93 7.79 -14.55
C ARG A 158 -6.06 7.96 -13.31
N GLU A 159 -6.53 7.48 -12.16
CA GLU A 159 -5.79 7.54 -10.90
C GLU A 159 -4.56 6.64 -10.91
N TRP A 160 -4.66 5.39 -11.39
CA TRP A 160 -3.52 4.52 -11.60
C TRP A 160 -2.46 5.14 -12.53
N ARG A 161 -2.87 5.81 -13.61
CA ARG A 161 -1.94 6.54 -14.48
C ARG A 161 -1.28 7.73 -13.79
N ALA A 162 -2.02 8.46 -12.95
CA ALA A 162 -1.46 9.53 -12.15
C ALA A 162 -0.42 9.00 -11.16
N ASP A 163 -0.69 7.86 -10.53
CA ASP A 163 0.22 7.17 -9.63
C ASP A 163 1.50 6.71 -10.35
N LEU A 164 1.39 6.19 -11.58
CA LEU A 164 2.56 5.86 -12.39
C LEU A 164 3.42 7.10 -12.70
N ARG A 165 2.81 8.25 -13.00
CA ARG A 165 3.55 9.50 -13.21
C ARG A 165 4.25 9.98 -11.95
N PHE A 166 3.61 9.86 -10.79
CA PHE A 166 4.23 10.14 -9.51
C PHE A 166 5.45 9.26 -9.26
N LEU A 167 5.31 7.93 -9.43
CA LEU A 167 6.43 6.99 -9.29
C LEU A 167 7.55 7.28 -10.29
N HIS A 168 7.21 7.65 -11.53
CA HIS A 168 8.20 8.05 -12.54
C HIS A 168 8.95 9.32 -12.13
N GLY A 169 8.29 10.27 -11.48
CA GLY A 169 8.96 11.45 -10.94
C GLY A 169 10.01 11.13 -9.87
N LEU A 170 9.83 10.05 -9.10
CA LEU A 170 10.76 9.63 -8.05
C LEU A 170 11.86 8.68 -8.55
N TYR A 171 11.53 7.81 -9.50
CA TYR A 171 12.38 6.67 -9.87
C TYR A 171 12.67 6.56 -11.36
N GLY A 172 12.28 7.54 -12.18
CA GLY A 172 12.37 7.48 -13.65
C GLY A 172 13.75 7.14 -14.17
N ASP A 173 14.80 7.59 -13.48
CA ASP A 173 16.20 7.36 -13.85
C ASP A 173 16.75 5.99 -13.41
N ARG A 174 15.96 5.15 -12.73
CA ARG A 174 16.42 3.83 -12.29
C ARG A 174 16.58 2.87 -13.46
N ALA A 175 17.81 2.43 -13.67
CA ALA A 175 18.16 1.43 -14.67
C ALA A 175 17.44 0.09 -14.42
N GLY A 176 17.13 -0.62 -15.51
CA GLY A 176 16.53 -1.97 -15.46
C GLY A 176 15.02 -2.01 -15.22
N VAL A 177 14.34 -0.86 -15.21
CA VAL A 177 12.89 -0.75 -15.06
C VAL A 177 12.25 -0.41 -16.40
N ARG A 178 11.24 -1.19 -16.80
CA ARG A 178 10.36 -0.83 -17.92
C ARG A 178 9.14 -0.10 -17.36
N TRP A 179 8.94 1.13 -17.81
CA TRP A 179 7.80 1.93 -17.38
C TRP A 179 6.52 1.60 -18.16
N PRO A 180 5.37 1.42 -17.49
CA PRO A 180 4.08 1.28 -18.14
C PRO A 180 3.64 2.56 -18.87
N ALA A 181 2.64 2.44 -19.75
CA ALA A 181 2.10 3.60 -20.46
C ALA A 181 1.34 4.52 -19.49
N MET A 182 1.81 5.77 -19.36
CA MET A 182 1.24 6.78 -18.47
C MET A 182 0.20 7.70 -19.16
N GLU A 183 0.06 7.57 -20.47
CA GLU A 183 -0.76 8.45 -21.31
C GLU A 183 -2.23 8.05 -21.32
N ASP A 184 -3.10 9.06 -21.40
CA ASP A 184 -4.53 8.85 -21.62
C ASP A 184 -4.83 8.50 -23.07
N ARG A 185 -4.74 7.21 -23.38
CA ARG A 185 -5.34 6.70 -24.62
C ARG A 185 -6.86 6.76 -24.48
N GLN A 186 -7.53 7.54 -25.34
CA GLN A 186 -8.98 7.55 -25.42
C GLN A 186 -9.48 6.20 -25.94
N VAL A 187 -10.30 5.51 -25.15
CA VAL A 187 -11.08 4.37 -25.63
C VAL A 187 -12.35 4.93 -26.25
N ARG A 188 -12.57 4.62 -27.53
CA ARG A 188 -13.90 4.75 -28.12
C ARG A 188 -14.70 3.55 -27.65
N PHE A 189 -15.68 3.77 -26.78
CA PHE A 189 -16.66 2.74 -26.45
C PHE A 189 -17.51 2.51 -27.69
N VAL A 190 -17.46 1.31 -28.26
CA VAL A 190 -18.45 0.87 -29.24
C VAL A 190 -19.67 0.46 -28.41
N GLY A 191 -20.76 1.19 -28.59
CA GLY A 191 -22.04 0.95 -27.91
C GLY A 191 -22.71 -0.35 -28.35
#